data_AF-A0A932HER5-F1
#
_entry.id   AF-A0A932HER5-F1
#
_cell.length_a   1.000
_cell.length_b   1.000
_cell.length_c   1.000
_cell.angle_alpha   90.00
_cell.angle_beta   90.00
_cell.angle_gamma   90.00
#
_symmetry.space_group_name_H-M   'P 1'
#
loop_
_entity.id
_entity.type
_entity.pdbx_description
1 polymer ?
#
loop_
_entity_poly.entity_id
_entity_poly.type
_entity_poly.pdbx_seq_one_letter_code
_entity_poly.pdbx_strand_id
1 'polypeptide(L)' 'MLRKTWAATALVLACCPILAAGAAVSQFPGRPIRMVVPLAPGGNADIVARTVGQKMGENWGKPVVVDNRPGA' A
#
# COMPACT_ATOMS: atom_id res chain seq x y z
N MET A 1 46.95 24.21 12.31
CA MET A 1 45.56 24.29 12.84
C MET A 1 44.49 24.11 11.76
N LEU A 2 44.75 24.47 10.49
CA LEU A 2 43.80 24.31 9.37
C LEU A 2 43.42 22.87 8.99
N ARG A 3 44.21 21.83 9.30
CA ARG A 3 43.94 20.43 8.90
C ARG A 3 42.90 19.73 9.78
N LYS A 4 42.67 20.24 10.99
CA LYS A 4 41.77 19.65 12.00
C LYS A 4 40.30 20.06 11.79
N THR A 5 40.05 21.17 11.11
CA THR A 5 38.70 21.65 10.78
C THR A 5 38.05 20.78 9.70
N TRP A 6 38.79 20.32 8.69
CA TRP A 6 38.28 19.42 7.64
C TRP A 6 37.80 18.08 8.19
N ALA A 7 38.51 17.53 9.17
CA ALA A 7 38.12 16.28 9.84
C ALA A 7 36.81 16.44 10.64
N ALA A 8 36.61 17.61 11.26
CA ALA A 8 35.36 17.92 11.97
C ALA A 8 34.19 18.15 11.00
N THR A 9 34.42 18.78 9.85
CA THR A 9 33.38 18.98 8.82
C THR A 9 32.96 17.66 8.16
N ALA A 10 33.89 16.75 7.93
CA ALA A 10 33.60 15.43 7.36
C ALA A 10 32.75 14.54 8.31
N LEU A 11 32.98 14.64 9.63
CA LEU A 11 32.23 13.88 10.63
C LEU A 11 30.78 14.35 10.78
N VAL A 12 30.53 15.66 10.61
CA VAL A 12 29.18 16.23 10.63
C VAL A 12 28.40 15.86 9.36
N LEU A 13 29.05 15.75 8.21
CA LEU A 13 28.41 15.32 6.96
C LEU A 13 28.02 13.82 6.99
N ALA A 14 28.77 12.99 7.71
CA ALA A 14 28.53 11.55 7.80
C ALA A 14 27.33 11.18 8.71
N CYS A 15 26.90 12.06 9.62
CA CYS A 15 25.81 11.79 10.56
C CYS A 15 24.41 12.17 10.03
N CYS A 16 24.33 12.80 8.85
CA CYS A 16 23.10 13.40 8.34
C CYS A 16 22.15 12.53 7.46
N PRO A 17 22.33 11.20 7.23
CA PRO A 17 21.32 10.46 6.46
C PRO A 17 20.13 9.94 7.31
N ILE A 18 20.19 10.00 8.65
CA ILE A 18 19.17 9.37 9.52
C ILE A 18 17.85 10.16 9.56
N LEU A 19 17.89 11.48 9.30
CA LEU A 19 16.69 12.33 9.33
C LEU A 19 15.85 12.29 8.03
N ALA A 20 16.33 11.61 6.99
CA ALA A 20 15.62 11.48 5.71
C ALA A 20 14.77 10.20 5.61
N ALA A 21 14.62 9.44 6.70
CA ALA A 21 13.63 8.37 6.77
C ALA A 21 12.23 9.00 6.90
N GLY A 22 11.74 9.59 5.80
CA GLY A 22 10.35 9.98 5.67
C GLY A 22 9.48 8.78 6.00
N ALA A 23 8.44 8.99 6.80
CA ALA A 23 7.47 7.95 7.12
C ALA A 23 7.02 7.27 5.83
N ALA A 24 7.36 5.99 5.66
CA ALA A 24 6.91 5.21 4.53
C ALA A 24 5.41 5.01 4.67
N VAL A 25 4.63 5.96 4.12
CA VAL A 25 3.18 5.80 3.98
C VAL A 25 3.01 4.61 3.04
N SER A 26 2.56 3.48 3.58
CA SER A 26 2.28 2.30 2.77
C SER A 26 1.19 2.68 1.78
N GLN A 27 1.52 2.75 0.50
CA GLN A 27 0.54 3.02 -0.55
C GLN A 27 -0.46 1.87 -0.55
N PHE A 28 -1.73 2.20 -0.29
CA PHE A 28 -2.80 1.24 -0.42
C PHE A 28 -3.00 0.92 -1.91
N PRO A 29 -3.16 -0.36 -2.30
CA PRO A 29 -3.25 -1.57 -1.47
C PRO A 29 -1.90 -2.31 -1.33
N GLY A 30 -1.51 -2.62 -0.10
CA GLY A 30 -0.31 -3.42 0.18
C GLY A 30 -0.47 -4.93 -0.09
N ARG A 31 -1.70 -5.40 -0.34
CA ARG A 31 -2.06 -6.82 -0.53
C ARG A 31 -3.33 -6.94 -1.40
N PRO A 32 -3.63 -8.11 -1.96
CA PRO A 32 -4.92 -8.38 -2.59
C PRO A 32 -6.09 -7.97 -1.70
N ILE A 33 -7.11 -7.40 -2.33
CA ILE A 33 -8.32 -6.94 -1.64
C ILE A 33 -9.33 -8.07 -1.65
N ARG A 34 -9.97 -8.30 -0.50
CA ARG A 34 -11.08 -9.26 -0.39
C ARG A 34 -12.38 -8.47 -0.25
N MET A 35 -13.24 -8.55 -1.26
CA MET A 35 -14.54 -7.90 -1.29
C MET A 35 -15.58 -8.90 -0.78
N VAL A 36 -16.10 -8.67 0.42
CA VAL A 36 -17.11 -9.54 1.02
C VAL A 36 -18.49 -9.14 0.51
N VAL A 37 -19.25 -10.11 0.00
CA VAL A 37 -20.63 -9.92 -0.46
C VAL A 37 -21.55 -10.75 0.45
N PRO A 38 -22.43 -10.13 1.26
CA PRO A 38 -23.25 -10.82 2.25
C PRO A 38 -24.49 -11.49 1.63
N LEU A 39 -24.40 -11.90 0.37
CA LEU A 39 -25.49 -12.44 -0.42
C LEU A 39 -25.00 -13.67 -1.19
N ALA A 40 -25.96 -14.50 -1.61
CA ALA A 40 -25.66 -15.68 -2.40
C ALA A 40 -24.89 -15.34 -3.69
N PRO A 41 -23.93 -16.19 -4.10
CA PRO A 41 -23.22 -16.01 -5.36
C PRO A 41 -24.20 -16.06 -6.55
N GLY A 42 -23.88 -15.31 -7.60
CA GLY A 42 -24.73 -15.19 -8.80
C GLY A 42 -25.93 -14.24 -8.69
N GLY A 43 -26.20 -13.64 -7.52
CA GLY A 43 -27.19 -12.57 -7.38
C GLY A 43 -26.69 -11.23 -7.92
N ASN A 44 -27.59 -10.24 -8.03
CA ASN A 44 -27.26 -8.89 -8.54
C ASN A 44 -26.05 -8.27 -7.82
N ALA A 45 -25.96 -8.43 -6.50
CA ALA A 45 -24.85 -7.90 -5.71
C ALA A 45 -23.51 -8.57 -6.05
N ASP A 46 -23.50 -9.87 -6.34
CA ASP A 46 -22.28 -10.59 -6.74
C ASP A 46 -21.82 -10.14 -8.13
N ILE A 47 -22.75 -9.97 -9.08
CA ILE A 47 -22.45 -9.48 -10.43
C ILE A 47 -21.86 -8.07 -10.37
N VAL A 48 -22.47 -7.18 -9.59
CA VAL A 48 -21.95 -5.81 -9.39
C VAL A 48 -20.58 -5.86 -8.71
N ALA A 49 -20.41 -6.67 -7.66
CA ALA A 49 -19.13 -6.82 -6.97
C ALA A 49 -18.01 -7.29 -7.89
N ARG A 50 -18.27 -8.26 -8.77
CA ARG A 50 -17.30 -8.74 -9.76
C ARG A 50 -16.93 -7.65 -10.77
N THR A 51 -17.92 -6.91 -11.27
CA THR A 51 -17.71 -5.81 -12.22
C THR A 51 -16.87 -4.68 -11.61
N VAL A 52 -17.24 -4.26 -10.40
CA VAL A 52 -16.53 -3.20 -9.67
C VAL A 52 -15.14 -3.67 -9.26
N GLY A 53 -15.03 -4.88 -8.71
CA GLY A 53 -13.76 -5.48 -8.30
C GLY A 53 -12.76 -5.61 -9.44
N GLN A 54 -13.21 -5.98 -10.65
CA GLN A 54 -12.37 -5.99 -11.84
C GLN A 54 -11.79 -4.59 -12.10
N LYS A 55 -12.63 -3.55 -12.13
CA LYS A 55 -12.16 -2.20 -12.44
C LYS A 55 -11.24 -1.62 -11.35
N MET A 56 -11.56 -1.90 -10.09
CA MET A 56 -10.69 -1.55 -8.96
C MET A 56 -9.32 -2.23 -9.08
N GLY A 57 -9.31 -3.50 -9.49
CA GLY A 57 -8.06 -4.25 -9.69
C GLY A 57 -7.21 -3.69 -10.82
N GLU A 58 -7.82 -3.26 -11.92
CA GLU A 58 -7.14 -2.54 -13.01
C GLU A 58 -6.52 -1.22 -12.52
N ASN A 59 -7.28 -0.43 -11.75
CA ASN A 59 -6.85 0.88 -11.27
C ASN A 59 -5.73 0.80 -10.22
N TRP A 60 -5.78 -0.21 -9.34
CA TRP A 60 -4.81 -0.37 -8.25
C TRP A 60 -3.66 -1.33 -8.57
N GLY A 61 -3.73 -2.07 -9.68
CA GLY A 61 -2.73 -3.08 -10.02
C GLY A 61 -2.63 -4.24 -9.01
N LYS A 62 -3.65 -4.41 -8.17
CA LYS A 62 -3.76 -5.49 -7.18
C LYS A 62 -5.06 -6.24 -7.41
N PRO A 63 -5.07 -7.58 -7.33
CA PRO A 63 -6.28 -8.33 -7.54
C PRO A 63 -7.32 -8.04 -6.45
N VAL A 64 -8.58 -7.97 -6.85
CA VAL A 64 -9.74 -7.91 -5.97
C VAL A 64 -10.48 -9.24 -6.06
N VAL A 65 -10.59 -9.94 -4.93
CA VAL A 65 -11.21 -11.26 -4.81
C VAL A 65 -12.59 -11.09 -4.18
N VAL A 66 -13.63 -11.45 -4.93
CA VAL A 66 -15.00 -11.47 -4.41
C VAL A 66 -15.22 -12.73 -3.57
N ASP A 67 -15.69 -12.54 -2.35
CA ASP A 67 -15.94 -13.57 -1.35
C ASP A 67 -17.39 -13.49 -0.87
N ASN A 68 -18.23 -14.38 -1.40
CA ASN A 68 -19.64 -14.45 -1.04
C ASN A 68 -19.79 -15.15 0.32
N ARG A 69 -20.31 -14.45 1.32
CA ARG A 69 -20.60 -14.97 2.66
C ARG A 69 -22.06 -14.72 3.03
N PRO A 70 -22.99 -15.56 2.55
CA PRO A 70 -24.39 -15.46 2.95
C PRO A 70 -24.53 -15.54 4.47
N GLY A 71 -25.22 -14.58 5.08
CA GLY A 71 -25.43 -14.53 6.54
C GLY A 71 -24.29 -13.87 7.34
N ALA A 72 -23.37 -13.17 6.68
CA ALA A 72 -22.38 -12.30 7.32
C ALA A 72 -22.99 -11.00 7.89
#